data_AF-A0A7S4V6L6-F1
#
_entry.id   AF-A0A7S4V6L6-F1
#
_cell.length_a   1.000
_cell.length_b   1.000
_cell.length_c   1.000
_cell.angle_alpha   90.00
_cell.angle_beta   90.00
_cell.angle_gamma   90.00
#
_symmetry.space_group_name_H-M   'P 1'
#
loop_
_entity.id
_entity.type
_entity.pdbx_description
1 polymer ?
#
loop_
_entity_poly.entity_id
_entity_poly.type
_entity_poly.pdbx_seq_one_letter_code
_entity_poly.pdbx_strand_id
1 'polypeptide(L)'
;SVRDKMATAASAVLAESGVSGEDSFCTFYATVSARAYIGCALSTPHTRSISVCVQHRQRLAAACTEGWPAVRAAFLEISAHDEPRLLGMHGVKFRSPAAVAQGLDEAFERFAGRRAELAERQARRLARAHLSKEELETLRRARHRLRCTRRFARAADRAEGTLRVVEAGRRRLEQRLAEEEHRRRKATAQKQLQADRRRSVERWRWHRRRDLTMEDILRGPPRKGGAAGGGE
;
A
#
# COMPACT_ATOMS: atom_id res chain seq x y z
N SER A 1 -50.26 -19.68 13.49
CA SER A 1 -49.55 -18.40 13.27
C SER A 1 -49.19 -18.22 11.80
N VAL A 2 -49.01 -17.00 11.28
CA VAL A 2 -48.46 -16.75 9.92
C VAL A 2 -47.11 -17.47 9.75
N ARG A 3 -46.36 -17.59 10.84
CA ARG A 3 -45.09 -18.32 10.91
C ARG A 3 -45.24 -19.81 10.59
N ASP A 4 -46.27 -20.45 11.15
CA ASP A 4 -46.53 -21.87 10.92
C ASP A 4 -46.94 -22.09 9.47
N LYS A 5 -47.79 -21.21 8.92
CA LYS A 5 -48.25 -21.28 7.53
C LYS A 5 -47.09 -21.14 6.52
N MET A 6 -46.13 -20.25 6.78
CA MET A 6 -44.93 -20.14 5.93
C MET A 6 -44.00 -21.35 6.06
N ALA A 7 -43.86 -21.94 7.24
CA ALA A 7 -43.06 -23.15 7.44
C ALA A 7 -43.68 -24.36 6.72
N THR A 8 -45.01 -24.48 6.73
CA THR A 8 -45.74 -25.53 6.00
C THR A 8 -45.64 -25.33 4.49
N ALA A 9 -45.80 -24.10 4.00
CA ALA A 9 -45.69 -23.79 2.57
C ALA A 9 -44.28 -24.05 2.03
N ALA A 10 -43.23 -23.67 2.77
CA ALA A 10 -41.85 -23.96 2.39
C ALA A 10 -41.58 -25.47 2.36
N SER A 11 -42.12 -26.23 3.32
CA SER A 11 -41.97 -27.69 3.35
C SER A 11 -42.69 -28.37 2.18
N ALA A 12 -43.88 -27.88 1.81
CA ALA A 12 -44.65 -28.42 0.69
C ALA A 12 -43.95 -28.19 -0.66
N VAL A 13 -43.40 -26.99 -0.90
CA VAL A 13 -42.65 -26.67 -2.12
C VAL A 13 -41.38 -27.52 -2.25
N LEU A 14 -40.70 -27.77 -1.13
CA LEU A 14 -39.52 -28.63 -1.10
C LEU A 14 -39.86 -30.10 -1.39
N ALA A 15 -41.02 -30.58 -0.91
CA ALA A 15 -41.50 -31.93 -1.19
C ALA A 15 -41.96 -32.12 -2.64
N GLU A 16 -42.66 -31.15 -3.23
CA GLU A 16 -43.11 -31.17 -4.63
C GLU A 16 -41.94 -31.14 -5.63
N SER A 17 -40.79 -30.60 -5.23
CA SER A 17 -39.59 -30.51 -6.07
C SER A 17 -38.81 -31.84 -6.17
N GLY A 18 -39.34 -32.95 -5.64
CA GLY A 18 -38.70 -34.27 -5.73
C GLY A 18 -37.39 -34.38 -4.94
N VAL A 19 -37.17 -33.48 -3.97
CA VAL A 19 -35.96 -33.47 -3.13
C VAL A 19 -36.12 -34.57 -2.08
N SER A 20 -35.75 -35.81 -2.44
CA SER A 20 -35.57 -36.89 -1.48
C SER A 20 -34.41 -36.54 -0.54
N GLY A 21 -34.48 -37.01 0.70
CA GLY A 21 -33.51 -36.74 1.77
C GLY A 21 -32.12 -37.35 1.57
N GLU A 22 -31.66 -37.50 0.33
CA GLU A 22 -30.28 -37.85 0.04
C GLU A 22 -29.39 -36.60 0.09
N ASP A 23 -28.27 -36.78 0.75
CA ASP A 23 -27.30 -35.78 1.15
C ASP A 23 -26.92 -34.79 0.04
N SER A 24 -26.82 -33.50 0.41
CA SER A 24 -25.98 -32.45 -0.21
C SER A 24 -26.54 -31.44 -1.24
N PHE A 25 -27.82 -31.05 -1.24
CA PHE A 25 -28.20 -29.98 -2.19
C PHE A 25 -27.77 -28.56 -1.77
N CYS A 26 -27.99 -28.13 -0.52
CA CYS A 26 -27.63 -26.78 -0.04
C CYS A 26 -27.30 -26.77 1.46
N THR A 27 -26.28 -26.02 1.86
CA THR A 27 -26.05 -25.68 3.28
C THR A 27 -26.25 -24.17 3.49
N PHE A 28 -26.97 -23.82 4.54
CA PHE A 28 -27.24 -22.44 4.91
C PHE A 28 -26.46 -22.08 6.16
N TYR A 29 -25.92 -20.87 6.21
CA TYR A 29 -25.37 -20.29 7.42
C TYR A 29 -25.77 -18.82 7.47
N ALA A 30 -25.87 -18.29 8.69
CA ALA A 30 -26.18 -16.89 8.92
C ALA A 30 -24.99 -16.20 9.56
N THR A 31 -24.82 -14.92 9.23
CA THR A 31 -23.81 -14.06 9.88
C THR A 31 -24.49 -12.97 10.67
N VAL A 32 -24.07 -12.75 11.92
CA VAL A 32 -24.51 -11.65 12.77
C VAL A 32 -23.32 -10.81 13.21
N SER A 33 -23.46 -9.49 13.17
CA SER A 33 -22.39 -8.57 13.55
C SER A 33 -22.18 -8.57 15.07
N ALA A 34 -21.19 -9.32 15.56
CA ALA A 34 -20.71 -9.28 16.94
C ALA A 34 -19.53 -8.31 17.14
N ARG A 35 -19.41 -7.31 16.24
CA ARG A 35 -18.26 -6.40 16.16
C ARG A 35 -18.04 -5.60 17.45
N ALA A 36 -19.10 -5.32 18.21
CA ALA A 36 -19.00 -4.66 19.51
C ALA A 36 -18.25 -5.49 20.56
N TYR A 37 -18.28 -6.82 20.43
CA TYR A 37 -17.78 -7.75 21.45
C TYR A 37 -16.44 -8.39 21.05
N ILE A 38 -16.35 -8.89 19.81
CA ILE A 38 -15.19 -9.65 19.31
C ILE A 38 -14.56 -9.04 18.04
N GLY A 39 -15.05 -7.87 17.59
CA GLY A 39 -14.46 -7.15 16.45
C GLY A 39 -14.78 -7.70 15.05
N CYS A 40 -15.49 -8.83 14.95
CA CYS A 40 -15.87 -9.47 13.69
C CYS A 40 -17.35 -9.91 13.67
N ALA A 41 -17.79 -10.47 12.54
CA ALA A 41 -19.08 -11.13 12.44
C ALA A 41 -18.97 -12.58 12.95
N LEU A 42 -20.00 -13.04 13.67
CA LEU A 42 -20.17 -14.44 14.04
C LEU A 42 -20.97 -15.14 12.95
N SER A 43 -20.44 -16.25 12.45
CA SER A 43 -21.14 -17.15 11.53
C SER A 43 -21.72 -18.33 12.29
N THR A 44 -23.01 -18.60 12.12
CA THR A 44 -23.62 -19.82 12.65
C THR A 44 -23.00 -21.06 11.99
N PRO A 45 -23.09 -22.23 12.63
CA PRO A 45 -22.89 -23.49 11.94
C PRO A 45 -23.79 -23.62 10.70
N HIS A 46 -23.36 -24.46 9.77
CA HIS A 46 -24.11 -24.77 8.57
C HIS A 46 -25.30 -25.70 8.91
N THR A 47 -26.47 -25.39 8.38
CA THR A 47 -27.70 -26.18 8.56
C THR A 47 -28.27 -26.57 7.21
N ARG A 48 -28.96 -27.73 7.13
CA ARG A 48 -29.67 -28.12 5.90
C ARG A 48 -31.02 -27.40 5.73
N SER A 49 -31.54 -26.84 6.82
CA SER A 49 -32.79 -26.10 6.84
C SER A 49 -32.58 -24.59 6.86
N ILE A 50 -33.19 -23.88 5.89
CA ILE A 50 -33.23 -22.42 5.86
C ILE A 50 -34.00 -21.82 7.05
N SER A 51 -35.05 -22.50 7.52
CA SER A 51 -35.84 -22.02 8.66
C SER A 51 -35.02 -22.04 9.95
N VAL A 52 -34.23 -23.11 10.17
CA VAL A 52 -33.28 -23.22 11.28
C VAL A 52 -32.20 -22.14 11.19
N CYS A 53 -31.62 -21.93 10.01
CA CYS A 53 -30.65 -20.85 9.78
C CYS A 53 -31.21 -19.47 10.13
N VAL A 54 -32.45 -19.18 9.71
CA VAL A 54 -33.15 -17.93 10.05
C VAL A 54 -33.41 -17.80 11.56
N GLN A 55 -33.80 -18.89 12.22
CA GLN A 55 -34.00 -18.91 13.68
C GLN A 55 -32.68 -18.66 14.42
N HIS A 56 -31.58 -19.31 14.02
CA HIS A 56 -30.25 -19.07 14.56
C HIS A 56 -29.83 -17.60 14.42
N ARG A 57 -30.08 -17.01 13.24
CA ARG A 57 -29.81 -15.58 13.00
C ARG A 57 -30.62 -14.68 13.93
N GLN A 58 -31.92 -14.92 14.05
CA GLN A 58 -32.82 -14.12 14.90
C GLN A 58 -32.41 -14.20 16.36
N ARG A 59 -32.06 -15.40 16.84
CA ARG A 59 -31.61 -15.64 18.20
C ARG A 59 -30.31 -14.90 18.52
N LEU A 60 -29.29 -15.01 17.65
CA LEU A 60 -28.04 -14.28 17.82
C LEU A 60 -28.20 -12.76 17.73
N ALA A 61 -29.09 -12.28 16.86
CA ALA A 61 -29.40 -10.86 16.74
C ALA A 61 -30.07 -10.31 18.00
N ALA A 62 -31.02 -11.04 18.59
CA ALA A 62 -31.64 -10.69 19.87
C ALA A 62 -30.59 -10.66 21.00
N ALA A 63 -29.78 -11.72 21.11
CA ALA A 63 -28.72 -11.81 22.11
C ALA A 63 -27.70 -10.66 22.03
N CYS A 64 -27.43 -10.13 20.82
CA CYS A 64 -26.55 -8.98 20.64
C CYS A 64 -27.05 -7.70 21.34
N THR A 65 -28.36 -7.59 21.61
CA THR A 65 -28.95 -6.46 22.35
C THR A 65 -28.82 -6.60 23.86
N GLU A 66 -28.73 -7.83 24.36
CA GLU A 66 -28.63 -8.15 25.79
C GLU A 66 -27.19 -8.10 26.33
N GLY A 67 -26.21 -8.41 25.48
CA GLY A 67 -24.80 -8.30 25.82
C GLY A 67 -23.98 -9.54 25.48
N TRP A 68 -22.67 -9.48 25.77
CA TRP A 68 -21.75 -10.58 25.45
C TRP A 68 -22.13 -11.94 26.07
N PRO A 69 -22.53 -12.03 27.36
CA PRO A 69 -22.90 -13.32 27.95
C PRO A 69 -24.06 -14.02 27.21
N ALA A 70 -25.07 -13.25 26.79
CA ALA A 70 -26.20 -13.75 26.02
C ALA A 70 -25.76 -14.21 24.61
N VAL A 71 -24.90 -13.44 23.93
CA VAL A 71 -24.34 -13.82 22.62
C VAL A 71 -23.56 -15.13 22.71
N ARG A 72 -22.69 -15.25 23.73
CA ARG A 72 -21.89 -16.44 23.98
C ARG A 72 -22.79 -17.66 24.25
N ALA A 73 -23.77 -17.54 25.13
CA ALA A 73 -24.71 -18.62 25.45
C ALA A 73 -25.51 -19.06 24.21
N ALA A 74 -26.10 -18.11 23.49
CA ALA A 74 -26.87 -18.39 22.28
C ALA A 74 -26.03 -19.07 21.20
N PHE A 75 -24.78 -18.64 21.00
CA PHE A 75 -23.89 -19.26 20.03
C PHE A 75 -23.50 -20.70 20.42
N LEU A 76 -23.23 -20.94 21.70
CA LEU A 76 -22.89 -22.27 22.19
C LEU A 76 -24.06 -23.24 22.05
N GLU A 77 -25.28 -22.79 22.34
CA GLU A 77 -26.48 -23.60 22.15
C GLU A 77 -26.71 -23.93 20.67
N ILE A 78 -26.58 -22.92 19.79
CA ILE A 78 -26.66 -23.13 18.34
C ILE A 78 -25.60 -24.12 17.85
N SER A 79 -24.38 -24.04 18.40
CA SER A 79 -23.27 -24.93 18.03
C SER A 79 -23.37 -26.33 18.63
N ALA A 80 -24.15 -26.49 19.71
CA ALA A 80 -24.40 -27.78 20.35
C ALA A 80 -25.46 -28.60 19.59
N HIS A 81 -26.36 -27.94 18.86
CA HIS A 81 -27.39 -28.57 18.03
C HIS A 81 -26.90 -28.94 16.62
N ASP A 82 -25.58 -29.10 16.42
CA ASP A 82 -25.00 -29.45 15.13
C ASP A 82 -25.64 -30.76 14.59
N GLU A 83 -26.40 -30.63 13.50
CA GLU A 83 -26.73 -31.77 12.62
C GLU A 83 -25.40 -32.42 12.20
N PRO A 84 -25.30 -33.77 12.16
CA PRO A 84 -24.06 -34.46 11.85
C PRO A 84 -23.50 -33.92 10.52
N ARG A 85 -22.34 -33.27 10.62
CA ARG A 85 -21.67 -32.61 9.50
C ARG A 85 -21.36 -33.65 8.43
N LEU A 86 -21.63 -33.31 7.17
CA LEU A 86 -21.21 -34.11 6.02
C LEU A 86 -19.69 -34.30 6.09
N LEU A 87 -19.26 -35.53 6.37
CA LEU A 87 -17.87 -35.97 6.28
C LEU A 87 -17.38 -35.67 4.84
N GLY A 88 -16.44 -34.74 4.70
CA GLY A 88 -15.66 -34.57 3.46
C GLY A 88 -15.79 -33.25 2.70
N MET A 89 -16.82 -32.41 2.94
CA MET A 89 -16.99 -31.20 2.11
C MET A 89 -16.33 -29.92 2.63
N HIS A 90 -16.10 -29.78 3.94
CA HIS A 90 -15.51 -28.57 4.51
C HIS A 90 -14.48 -28.95 5.57
N GLY A 91 -13.21 -28.61 5.36
CA GLY A 91 -12.06 -28.92 6.23
C GLY A 91 -12.08 -28.27 7.64
N VAL A 92 -13.27 -28.01 8.19
CA VAL A 92 -13.46 -27.47 9.53
C VAL A 92 -13.59 -28.63 10.50
N LYS A 93 -12.49 -28.94 11.19
CA LYS A 93 -12.44 -29.94 12.27
C LYS A 93 -13.60 -29.72 13.25
N PHE A 94 -14.34 -30.78 13.57
CA PHE A 94 -15.33 -30.77 14.64
C PHE A 94 -14.66 -30.24 15.92
N ARG A 95 -15.22 -29.17 16.49
CA ARG A 95 -14.73 -28.59 17.74
C ARG A 95 -15.70 -28.99 18.84
N SER A 96 -15.18 -29.51 19.95
CA SER A 96 -16.01 -29.75 21.12
C SER A 96 -16.68 -28.44 21.57
N PRO A 97 -17.87 -28.47 22.18
CA PRO A 97 -18.53 -27.27 22.71
C PRO A 97 -17.61 -26.47 23.64
N ALA A 98 -16.77 -27.16 24.43
CA ALA A 98 -15.75 -26.54 25.27
C ALA A 98 -14.69 -25.78 24.46
N ALA A 99 -14.20 -26.35 23.35
CA ALA A 99 -13.24 -25.67 22.47
C ALA A 99 -13.86 -24.48 21.73
N VAL A 100 -15.16 -24.53 21.40
CA VAL A 100 -15.89 -23.38 20.84
C VAL A 100 -16.00 -22.28 21.88
N ALA A 101 -16.38 -22.62 23.12
CA ALA A 101 -16.49 -21.67 24.22
C ALA A 101 -15.17 -20.96 24.49
N GLN A 102 -14.08 -21.72 24.61
CA GLN A 102 -12.74 -21.19 24.80
C GLN A 102 -12.33 -20.26 23.63
N GLY A 103 -12.58 -20.66 22.39
CA GLY A 103 -12.27 -19.82 21.23
C GLY A 103 -13.04 -18.49 21.20
N LEU A 104 -14.28 -18.47 21.68
CA LEU A 104 -15.07 -17.25 21.84
C LEU A 104 -14.51 -16.36 22.95
N ASP A 105 -14.14 -16.94 24.09
CA ASP A 105 -13.57 -16.21 25.22
C ASP A 105 -12.22 -15.59 24.86
N GLU A 106 -11.35 -16.34 24.17
CA GLU A 106 -10.08 -15.82 23.65
C GLU A 106 -10.29 -14.68 22.65
N ALA A 107 -11.28 -14.79 21.76
CA ALA A 107 -11.61 -13.74 20.80
C ALA A 107 -12.14 -12.48 21.50
N PHE A 108 -12.94 -12.66 22.55
CA PHE A 108 -13.41 -11.58 23.41
C PHE A 108 -12.23 -10.91 24.11
N GLU A 109 -11.37 -11.65 24.80
CA GLU A 109 -10.22 -11.06 25.51
C GLU A 109 -9.23 -10.38 24.57
N ARG A 110 -8.93 -10.98 23.42
CA ARG A 110 -8.08 -10.35 22.40
C ARG A 110 -8.63 -9.01 21.92
N PHE A 111 -9.94 -8.85 21.90
CA PHE A 111 -10.61 -7.64 21.47
C PHE A 111 -10.82 -6.61 22.60
N ALA A 112 -10.49 -6.93 23.86
CA ALA A 112 -10.74 -6.10 25.02
C ALA A 112 -10.22 -4.66 24.87
N GLY A 113 -8.97 -4.50 24.42
CA GLY A 113 -8.36 -3.17 24.24
C GLY A 113 -9.06 -2.29 23.19
N ARG A 114 -9.76 -2.90 22.21
CA ARG A 114 -10.49 -2.16 21.16
C ARG A 114 -11.96 -1.94 21.48
N ARG A 115 -12.52 -2.63 22.48
CA ARG A 115 -13.93 -2.45 22.88
C ARG A 115 -14.20 -1.04 23.37
N ALA A 116 -13.30 -0.48 24.19
CA ALA A 116 -13.43 0.89 24.70
C ALA A 116 -13.43 1.93 23.56
N GLU A 117 -12.53 1.78 22.58
CA GLU A 117 -12.47 2.66 21.41
C GLU A 117 -13.74 2.56 20.54
N LEU A 118 -14.29 1.36 20.36
CA LEU A 118 -15.55 1.19 19.62
C LEU A 118 -16.75 1.76 20.38
N ALA A 119 -16.83 1.54 21.69
CA ALA A 119 -17.87 2.11 22.54
C ALA A 119 -17.82 3.65 22.49
N GLU A 120 -16.62 4.24 22.56
CA GLU A 120 -16.44 5.68 22.43
C GLU A 120 -16.86 6.19 21.03
N ARG A 121 -16.49 5.48 19.97
CA ARG A 121 -16.92 5.82 18.59
C ARG A 121 -18.43 5.74 18.43
N GLN A 122 -19.07 4.75 19.05
CA GLN A 122 -20.51 4.57 19.00
C GLN A 122 -21.22 5.66 19.82
N ALA A 123 -20.74 5.97 21.02
CA ALA A 123 -21.22 7.08 21.82
C ALA A 123 -21.09 8.42 21.07
N ARG A 124 -19.95 8.68 20.41
CA ARG A 124 -19.77 9.87 19.57
C ARG A 124 -20.72 9.89 18.37
N ARG A 125 -21.11 8.74 17.81
CA ARG A 125 -22.09 8.66 16.72
C ARG A 125 -23.51 8.96 17.22
N LEU A 126 -23.89 8.39 18.37
CA LEU A 126 -25.19 8.65 19.00
C LEU A 126 -25.29 10.12 19.43
N ALA A 127 -24.27 10.66 20.10
CA ALA A 127 -24.20 12.07 20.44
C ALA A 127 -24.34 12.97 19.19
N ARG A 128 -23.74 12.57 18.06
CA ARG A 128 -23.91 13.26 16.77
C ARG A 128 -25.30 13.12 16.15
N ALA A 129 -26.02 12.04 16.43
CA ALA A 129 -27.40 11.85 15.97
C ALA A 129 -28.36 12.82 16.69
N HIS A 130 -27.98 13.31 17.87
CA HIS A 130 -28.74 14.29 18.64
C HIS A 130 -28.32 15.74 18.38
N LEU A 131 -27.33 15.99 17.53
CA LEU A 131 -26.90 17.36 17.20
C LEU A 131 -27.97 18.08 16.38
N SER A 132 -28.10 19.38 16.64
CA SER A 132 -28.97 20.25 15.84
C SER A 132 -28.43 20.36 14.41
N LYS A 133 -29.31 20.74 13.48
CA LYS A 133 -28.94 20.98 12.08
C LYS A 133 -27.82 22.02 11.96
N GLU A 134 -27.85 23.05 12.81
CA GLU A 134 -26.87 24.14 12.84
C GLU A 134 -25.49 23.66 13.32
N GLU A 135 -25.45 22.81 14.34
CA GLU A 135 -24.22 22.18 14.83
C GLU A 135 -23.60 21.22 13.78
N LEU A 136 -24.43 20.51 13.04
CA LEU A 136 -23.96 19.68 11.93
C LEU A 136 -23.38 20.54 10.79
N GLU A 137 -23.98 21.69 10.48
CA GLU A 137 -23.46 22.61 9.46
C GLU A 137 -22.12 23.23 9.85
N THR A 138 -21.97 23.67 11.10
CA THR A 138 -20.68 24.21 11.59
C THR A 138 -19.57 23.16 11.52
N LEU A 139 -19.85 21.91 11.94
CA LEU A 139 -18.91 20.79 11.81
C LEU A 139 -18.56 20.48 10.35
N ARG A 140 -19.54 20.53 9.43
CA ARG A 140 -19.29 20.35 7.98
C ARG A 140 -18.37 21.43 7.43
N ARG A 141 -18.62 22.71 7.77
CA ARG A 141 -17.78 23.85 7.35
C ARG A 141 -16.36 23.73 7.90
N ALA A 142 -16.20 23.40 9.18
CA ALA A 142 -14.90 23.18 9.81
C ALA A 142 -14.12 22.04 9.11
N ARG A 143 -14.81 20.91 8.83
CA ARG A 143 -14.20 19.77 8.13
C ARG A 143 -13.83 20.10 6.70
N HIS A 144 -14.63 20.89 6.00
CA HIS A 144 -14.32 21.37 4.66
C HIS A 144 -13.06 22.26 4.67
N ARG A 145 -12.99 23.25 5.56
CA ARG A 145 -11.79 24.09 5.75
C ARG A 145 -10.53 23.26 6.01
N LEU A 146 -10.63 22.24 6.87
CA LEU A 146 -9.51 21.36 7.20
C LEU A 146 -9.09 20.46 6.02
N ARG A 147 -10.02 20.08 5.14
CA ARG A 147 -9.69 19.37 3.89
C ARG A 147 -9.01 20.28 2.88
N CYS A 148 -9.49 21.51 2.72
CA CYS A 148 -8.91 22.49 1.80
C CYS A 148 -7.48 22.86 2.22
N THR A 149 -7.26 23.19 3.49
CA THR A 149 -5.91 23.46 4.02
C THR A 149 -4.93 22.31 3.80
N ARG A 150 -5.36 21.06 4.08
CA ARG A 150 -4.54 19.86 3.79
C ARG A 150 -4.25 19.68 2.29
N ARG A 151 -5.20 20.02 1.40
CA ARG A 151 -4.98 19.98 -0.04
C ARG A 151 -3.95 21.01 -0.49
N PHE A 152 -4.05 22.23 0.02
CA PHE A 152 -3.08 23.29 -0.28
C PHE A 152 -1.68 22.95 0.24
N ALA A 153 -1.55 22.45 1.47
CA ALA A 153 -0.27 22.00 2.00
C ALA A 153 0.38 20.93 1.10
N ARG A 154 -0.38 19.90 0.72
CA ARG A 154 0.11 18.86 -0.21
C ARG A 154 0.44 19.37 -1.61
N ALA A 155 -0.14 20.47 -2.04
CA ALA A 155 0.19 21.09 -3.32
C ALA A 155 1.50 21.89 -3.19
N ALA A 156 1.68 22.62 -2.08
CA ALA A 156 2.91 23.31 -1.76
C ALA A 156 4.10 22.35 -1.64
N ASP A 157 3.95 21.24 -0.89
CA ASP A 157 5.00 20.22 -0.75
C ASP A 157 5.42 19.64 -2.10
N ARG A 158 4.46 19.43 -3.01
CA ARG A 158 4.72 18.92 -4.37
C ARG A 158 5.42 19.96 -5.25
N ALA A 159 5.01 21.22 -5.16
CA ALA A 159 5.66 22.31 -5.87
C ALA A 159 7.12 22.46 -5.39
N GLU A 160 7.36 22.44 -4.08
CA GLU A 160 8.70 22.52 -3.50
C GLU A 160 9.57 21.32 -3.92
N GLY A 161 9.02 20.11 -3.89
CA GLY A 161 9.71 18.91 -4.38
C GLY A 161 10.11 19.03 -5.85
N THR A 162 9.25 19.60 -6.69
CA THR A 162 9.54 19.84 -8.12
C THR A 162 10.66 20.85 -8.30
N LEU A 163 10.63 21.96 -7.55
CA LEU A 163 11.69 22.97 -7.59
C LEU A 163 13.05 22.38 -7.20
N ARG A 164 13.10 21.57 -6.13
CA ARG A 164 14.35 20.88 -5.71
C ARG A 164 14.91 19.98 -6.81
N VAL A 165 14.06 19.26 -7.54
CA VAL A 165 14.49 18.40 -8.66
C VAL A 165 15.06 19.24 -9.81
N VAL A 166 14.39 20.35 -10.15
CA VAL A 166 14.85 21.28 -11.20
C VAL A 166 16.21 21.90 -10.82
N GLU A 167 16.36 22.37 -9.59
CA GLU A 167 17.62 22.93 -9.09
C GLU A 167 18.75 21.90 -9.09
N ALA A 168 18.48 20.67 -8.64
CA ALA A 168 19.45 19.58 -8.69
C ALA A 168 19.86 19.24 -10.14
N GLY A 169 18.90 19.24 -11.06
CA GLY A 169 19.14 19.09 -12.49
C GLY A 169 20.06 20.18 -13.04
N ARG A 170 19.80 21.45 -12.68
CA ARG A 170 20.61 22.60 -13.09
C ARG A 170 22.06 22.47 -12.59
N ARG A 171 22.25 22.15 -11.31
CA ARG A 171 23.59 21.94 -10.73
C ARG A 171 24.36 20.82 -11.42
N ARG A 172 23.70 19.71 -11.77
CA ARG A 172 24.33 18.61 -12.52
C ARG A 172 24.75 19.04 -13.92
N LEU A 173 23.94 19.85 -14.61
CA LEU A 173 24.30 20.40 -15.91
C LEU A 173 25.52 21.31 -15.81
N GLU A 174 25.51 22.25 -14.86
CA GLU A 174 26.62 23.17 -14.59
C GLU A 174 27.94 22.39 -14.32
N GLN A 175 27.87 21.32 -13.52
CA GLN A 175 29.03 20.45 -13.25
C GLN A 175 29.55 19.75 -14.52
N ARG A 176 28.66 19.22 -15.36
CA ARG A 176 29.06 18.58 -16.64
C ARG A 176 29.77 19.56 -17.56
N LEU A 177 29.23 20.77 -17.70
CA LEU A 177 29.84 21.82 -18.52
C LEU A 177 31.23 22.20 -17.98
N ALA A 178 31.38 22.34 -16.66
CA ALA A 178 32.66 22.62 -16.03
C ALA A 178 33.69 21.49 -16.24
N GLU A 179 33.26 20.22 -16.13
CA GLU A 179 34.11 19.07 -16.41
C GLU A 179 34.56 19.01 -17.87
N GLU A 180 33.67 19.29 -18.82
CA GLU A 180 33.99 19.33 -20.25
C GLU A 180 35.00 20.45 -20.55
N GLU A 181 34.81 21.63 -19.98
CA GLU A 181 35.79 22.72 -20.10
C GLU A 181 37.14 22.32 -19.52
N HIS A 182 37.17 21.70 -18.34
CA HIS A 182 38.41 21.24 -17.72
C HIS A 182 39.13 20.20 -18.57
N ARG A 183 38.39 19.25 -19.16
CA ARG A 183 38.94 18.26 -20.10
C ARG A 183 39.52 18.93 -21.34
N ARG A 184 38.82 19.93 -21.90
CA ARG A 184 39.32 20.70 -23.06
C ARG A 184 40.62 21.43 -22.70
N ARG A 185 40.67 22.12 -21.55
CA ARG A 185 41.88 22.82 -21.07
C ARG A 185 43.05 21.86 -20.84
N LYS A 186 42.81 20.69 -20.26
CA LYS A 186 43.85 19.65 -20.10
C LYS A 186 44.34 19.13 -21.44
N ALA A 187 43.45 18.86 -22.38
CA ALA A 187 43.81 18.37 -23.71
C ALA A 187 44.64 19.39 -24.50
N THR A 188 44.28 20.69 -24.43
CA THR A 188 45.07 21.74 -25.07
C THR A 188 46.45 21.90 -24.41
N ALA A 189 46.52 21.91 -23.08
CA ALA A 189 47.78 21.96 -22.35
C ALA A 189 48.69 20.75 -22.67
N GLN A 190 48.13 19.54 -22.76
CA GLN A 190 48.89 18.34 -23.11
C GLN A 190 49.41 18.39 -24.55
N LYS A 191 48.60 18.87 -25.50
CA LYS A 191 49.04 19.08 -26.88
C LYS A 191 50.19 20.10 -26.96
N GLN A 192 50.12 21.18 -26.19
CA GLN A 192 51.21 22.16 -26.09
C GLN A 192 52.49 21.53 -25.53
N LEU A 193 52.40 20.82 -24.40
CA LEU A 193 53.54 20.11 -23.81
C LEU A 193 54.17 19.09 -24.77
N GLN A 194 53.36 18.34 -25.51
CA GLN A 194 53.87 17.41 -26.53
C GLN A 194 54.56 18.15 -27.68
N ALA A 195 54.00 19.25 -28.15
CA ALA A 195 54.61 20.08 -29.18
C ALA A 195 55.96 20.65 -28.70
N ASP A 196 56.04 21.13 -27.46
CA ASP A 196 57.26 21.67 -26.87
C ASP A 196 58.32 20.59 -26.65
N ARG A 197 57.91 19.39 -26.23
CA ARG A 197 58.81 18.22 -26.13
C ARG A 197 59.36 17.83 -27.49
N ARG A 198 58.51 17.75 -28.53
CA ARG A 198 58.96 17.46 -29.92
C ARG A 198 59.96 18.50 -30.39
N ARG A 199 59.69 19.79 -30.19
CA ARG A 199 60.62 20.88 -30.51
C ARG A 199 61.94 20.74 -29.78
N SER A 200 61.91 20.39 -28.50
CA SER A 200 63.12 20.21 -27.69
C SER A 200 63.96 19.03 -28.20
N VAL A 201 63.32 17.92 -28.57
CA VAL A 201 63.98 16.75 -29.17
C VAL A 201 64.55 17.08 -30.55
N GLU A 202 63.80 17.77 -31.41
CA GLU A 202 64.28 18.23 -32.72
C GLU A 202 65.50 19.14 -32.60
N ARG A 203 65.46 20.11 -31.68
CA ARG A 203 66.59 20.99 -31.37
C ARG A 203 67.80 20.20 -30.87
N TRP A 204 67.60 19.27 -29.94
CA TRP A 204 68.67 18.42 -29.43
C TRP A 204 69.28 17.53 -30.51
N ARG A 205 68.46 16.95 -31.40
CA ARG A 205 68.92 16.16 -32.55
C ARG A 205 69.76 17.01 -33.51
N TRP A 206 69.30 18.23 -33.82
CA TRP A 206 70.06 19.17 -34.65
C TRP A 206 71.46 19.43 -34.07
N HIS A 207 71.56 19.72 -32.77
CA HIS A 207 72.87 19.93 -32.10
C HIS A 207 73.78 18.69 -32.10
N ARG A 208 73.25 17.47 -32.33
CA ARG A 208 74.03 16.22 -32.35
C ARG A 208 74.39 15.73 -33.76
N ARG A 209 73.95 16.41 -34.81
CA ARG A 209 74.30 16.07 -36.20
C ARG A 209 75.79 16.29 -36.45
N ARG A 210 76.43 15.34 -37.12
CA ARG A 210 77.86 15.40 -37.52
C ARG A 210 78.05 15.84 -38.97
N ASP A 211 76.96 15.93 -39.70
CA ASP A 211 76.84 16.19 -41.14
C ASP A 211 76.34 17.62 -41.43
N LEU A 212 76.54 18.56 -40.51
CA LEU A 212 76.11 19.95 -40.69
C LEU A 212 77.09 20.70 -41.60
N THR A 213 76.56 21.37 -42.63
CA THR A 213 77.35 22.30 -43.45
C THR A 213 77.54 23.63 -42.72
N MET A 214 78.52 24.44 -43.16
CA MET A 214 78.76 25.76 -42.55
C MET A 214 77.54 26.69 -42.69
N GLU A 215 76.80 26.58 -43.79
CA GLU A 215 75.54 27.32 -43.99
C GLU A 215 74.46 26.88 -42.99
N ASP A 216 74.35 25.59 -42.68
CA ASP A 216 73.38 25.09 -41.70
C ASP A 216 73.67 25.61 -40.29
N ILE A 217 74.95 25.71 -39.92
CA ILE A 217 75.39 26.23 -38.62
C ILE A 217 75.01 27.72 -38.49
N LEU A 218 75.20 28.50 -39.56
CA LEU A 218 74.85 29.93 -39.58
C LEU A 218 73.32 30.17 -39.55
N ARG A 219 72.52 29.30 -40.17
CA ARG A 219 71.04 29.39 -40.14
C ARG A 219 70.45 28.96 -38.78
N GLY A 220 71.18 28.18 -38.00
CA GLY A 220 70.78 27.70 -36.68
C GLY A 220 69.68 26.62 -36.72
N PRO A 221 69.25 26.11 -35.56
CA PRO A 221 68.22 25.08 -35.50
C PRO A 221 66.89 25.59 -36.08
N PRO A 222 66.08 24.70 -36.70
CA PRO A 222 64.85 25.09 -37.37
C PRO A 222 63.91 25.85 -36.41
N ARG A 223 63.70 27.14 -36.68
CA ARG A 223 62.73 27.99 -35.97
C ARG A 223 61.37 27.85 -36.67
N LYS A 224 60.32 27.51 -35.93
CA LYS A 224 58.96 27.58 -36.50
C LYS A 224 58.56 29.03 -36.69
N GLY A 225 58.17 29.38 -37.93
CA GLY A 225 57.44 30.63 -38.20
C GLY A 225 58.14 31.64 -39.10
N GLY A 226 59.26 31.29 -39.74
CA GLY A 226 59.69 32.04 -40.93
C GLY A 226 58.74 31.71 -42.06
N ALA A 227 57.59 32.37 -42.11
CA ALA A 227 56.96 32.65 -43.38
C ALA A 227 58.07 33.22 -44.27
N ALA A 228 58.40 32.50 -45.34
CA ALA A 228 59.06 33.13 -46.46
C ALA A 228 58.10 34.23 -46.92
N GLY A 229 58.30 35.45 -46.39
CA GLY A 229 58.04 36.65 -47.14
C GLY A 229 58.97 36.60 -48.35
N GLY A 230 58.51 35.92 -49.40
CA GLY A 230 59.00 36.16 -50.75
C GLY A 230 58.38 37.47 -51.18
N GLY A 231 59.11 38.56 -50.95
CA GLY A 231 58.95 39.77 -51.73
C GLY A 231 59.55 39.55 -53.12
N GLU A 232 58.88 40.19 -54.09
CA GLU A 232 59.28 40.53 -55.46
C GLU A 232 59.58 39.40 -56.46
#